data_AF-L5LIG5-F1
#
_entry.id   AF-L5LIG5-F1
#
_cell.length_a   1.000
_cell.length_b   1.000
_cell.length_c   1.000
_cell.angle_alpha   90.00
_cell.angle_beta   90.00
_cell.angle_gamma   90.00
#
_symmetry.space_group_name_H-M   'P 1'
#
loop_
_entity.id
_entity.type
_entity.pdbx_description
1 polymer ?
#
loop_
_entity_poly.entity_id
_entity_poly.type
_entity_poly.pdbx_seq_one_letter_code
_entity_poly.pdbx_strand_id
1 'polypeptide(L)'
;GFCLGSTVRSETKGIWMWCVPHPSKPNHTLVLLDTEGLGDVEKGDSKNDSWIFALAVLLSSMFVYNSMSTINHQALEQLHYVTELTKLIRTKSSPSSAEGDDSAEFASFFPDFVWTVRDFTLELEFDGRTISEDEYLENALKLVPGEDPKIQQANIPRKYIRKFFPKRKCFTFDRPTTDKKLLHRMDGVSENQLECSFQEKFKNFCNYIFTEAKTKALREGIIVTGNRLGILGKAYVDAINGGAVPCLENAVTTLAERENSAAMQKAADHYSEQMAQRVSFPTDTMQELLDLHAVCEKEALEIFMERSIMDEKQGFQEKLTDIIEKKKEYFLLQNEDASGKYCQAQLKQLSESLMESISRGMFSVPNGYKLYLEAIDKLEQSYNMVPRKGVKLEESMLLVSSGNGGLPELQAVTGCNKGIHPAG
;
A
#
# COMPACT_ATOMS: atom_id res chain seq x y z
N GLY A 1 -15.92 21.16 -14.24
CA GLY A 1 -14.84 20.33 -14.80
C GLY A 1 -13.56 21.12 -14.79
N PHE A 2 -12.61 20.80 -15.66
CA PHE A 2 -11.41 21.62 -15.87
C PHE A 2 -11.77 22.97 -16.50
N CYS A 3 -11.00 24.01 -16.19
CA CYS A 3 -11.18 25.35 -16.76
C CYS A 3 -10.75 25.36 -18.23
N LEU A 4 -11.48 26.08 -19.08
CA LEU A 4 -11.13 26.23 -20.49
C LEU A 4 -10.54 27.62 -20.75
N GLY A 5 -9.40 27.65 -21.44
CA GLY A 5 -8.82 28.90 -21.96
C GLY A 5 -9.52 29.35 -23.24
N SER A 6 -9.86 30.63 -23.34
CA SER A 6 -10.46 31.25 -24.54
C SER A 6 -9.54 32.27 -25.23
N THR A 7 -8.40 32.55 -24.61
CA THR A 7 -7.40 33.51 -25.09
C THR A 7 -6.18 32.80 -25.67
N VAL A 8 -5.24 33.56 -26.23
CA VAL A 8 -3.96 33.01 -26.71
C VAL A 8 -3.05 32.51 -25.59
N ARG A 9 -3.40 32.81 -24.33
CA ARG A 9 -2.66 32.36 -23.16
C ARG A 9 -3.10 30.96 -22.76
N SER A 10 -2.14 30.13 -22.40
CA SER A 10 -2.37 28.81 -21.82
C SER A 10 -3.08 28.93 -20.46
N GLU A 11 -4.11 28.11 -20.27
CA GLU A 11 -4.95 28.11 -19.06
C GLU A 11 -4.46 27.07 -18.05
N THR A 12 -4.44 25.79 -18.45
CA THR A 12 -3.96 24.69 -17.60
C THR A 12 -2.46 24.82 -17.34
N LYS A 13 -2.06 24.84 -16.07
CA LYS A 13 -0.65 24.84 -15.63
C LYS A 13 -0.33 23.55 -14.88
N GLY A 14 0.74 22.84 -15.28
CA GLY A 14 1.10 21.53 -14.72
C GLY A 14 0.16 20.39 -15.13
N ILE A 15 -0.22 19.53 -14.18
CA ILE A 15 -1.14 18.40 -14.39
C ILE A 15 -2.28 18.51 -13.37
N TRP A 16 -3.50 18.62 -13.86
CA TRP A 16 -4.73 18.64 -13.07
C TRP A 16 -5.36 17.26 -13.06
N MET A 17 -5.98 16.91 -11.94
CA MET A 17 -6.60 15.60 -11.75
C MET A 17 -8.06 15.76 -11.35
N TRP A 18 -8.94 14.97 -11.96
CA TRP A 18 -10.35 14.87 -11.56
C TRP A 18 -10.76 13.41 -11.44
N CYS A 19 -11.15 13.00 -10.23
CA CYS A 19 -11.58 11.64 -9.93
C CYS A 19 -13.11 11.57 -9.92
N VAL A 20 -13.68 10.69 -10.74
CA VAL A 20 -15.13 10.45 -10.81
C VAL A 20 -15.43 8.94 -10.82
N PRO A 21 -16.61 8.49 -10.38
CA PRO A 21 -17.02 7.10 -10.54
C PRO A 21 -16.98 6.70 -12.02
N HIS A 22 -16.47 5.51 -12.33
CA HIS A 22 -16.42 5.06 -13.72
C HIS A 22 -17.84 4.77 -14.22
N PRO A 23 -18.28 5.34 -15.37
CA PRO A 23 -19.66 5.25 -15.82
C PRO A 23 -20.13 3.84 -16.17
N SER A 24 -19.22 2.99 -16.67
CA SER A 24 -19.54 1.62 -17.11
C SER A 24 -18.95 0.49 -16.26
N LYS A 25 -18.12 0.79 -15.24
CA LYS A 25 -17.37 -0.22 -14.47
C LYS A 25 -17.65 -0.01 -12.98
N PRO A 26 -18.50 -0.84 -12.34
CA PRO A 26 -18.77 -0.69 -10.93
C PRO A 26 -17.48 -0.88 -10.11
N ASN A 27 -17.40 -0.22 -8.96
CA ASN A 27 -16.24 -0.24 -8.06
C ASN A 27 -14.92 0.25 -8.67
N HIS A 28 -14.98 0.97 -9.79
CA HIS A 28 -13.81 1.62 -10.40
C HIS A 28 -13.97 3.14 -10.38
N THR A 29 -12.84 3.84 -10.23
CA THR A 29 -12.75 5.29 -10.35
C THR A 29 -12.09 5.62 -11.68
N LEU A 30 -12.72 6.48 -12.48
CA LEU A 30 -12.10 7.10 -13.64
C LEU A 30 -11.32 8.34 -13.16
N VAL A 31 -10.01 8.33 -13.40
CA VAL A 31 -9.13 9.45 -13.09
C VAL A 31 -8.79 10.15 -14.40
N LEU A 32 -9.25 11.39 -14.55
CA LEU A 32 -8.94 12.24 -15.68
C LEU A 32 -7.74 13.11 -15.33
N LEU A 33 -6.70 13.08 -16.16
CA LEU A 33 -5.50 13.91 -16.03
C LEU A 33 -5.50 14.92 -17.18
N ASP A 34 -5.68 16.20 -16.88
CA ASP A 34 -5.56 17.30 -17.83
C ASP A 34 -4.18 17.94 -17.69
N THR A 35 -3.48 18.10 -18.80
CA THR A 35 -2.10 18.58 -18.80
C THR A 35 -2.01 19.96 -19.41
N GLU A 36 -1.05 20.74 -18.95
CA GLU A 36 -0.65 21.96 -19.62
C GLU A 36 -0.27 21.71 -21.09
N GLY A 37 -0.58 22.68 -21.94
CA GLY A 37 -0.25 22.64 -23.36
C GLY A 37 1.27 22.63 -23.58
N LEU A 38 1.72 21.71 -24.44
CA LEU A 38 3.12 21.59 -24.84
C LEU A 38 3.51 22.72 -25.80
N GLY A 39 4.72 23.27 -25.66
CA GLY A 39 5.26 24.29 -26.54
C GLY A 39 4.65 25.69 -26.33
N ASP A 40 4.18 25.98 -25.11
CA ASP A 40 3.70 27.31 -24.74
C ASP A 40 4.81 28.36 -24.87
N VAL A 41 4.59 29.36 -25.72
CA VAL A 41 5.57 30.39 -26.08
C VAL A 41 5.93 31.29 -24.90
N GLU A 42 5.05 31.41 -23.90
CA GLU A 42 5.34 32.16 -22.67
C GLU A 42 6.31 31.42 -21.72
N LYS A 43 6.59 30.13 -21.97
CA LYS A 43 7.54 29.35 -21.17
C LYS A 43 8.96 29.52 -21.70
N GLY A 44 9.88 29.82 -20.78
CA GLY A 44 11.32 29.83 -21.06
C GLY A 44 12.02 28.46 -20.97
N ASP A 45 11.36 27.41 -20.46
CA ASP A 45 11.98 26.11 -20.20
C ASP A 45 11.21 24.94 -20.84
N SER A 46 11.72 24.46 -21.97
CA SER A 46 11.18 23.31 -22.70
C SER A 46 11.32 21.99 -21.95
N LYS A 47 12.17 21.89 -20.91
CA LYS A 47 12.33 20.65 -20.12
C LYS A 47 11.10 20.32 -19.30
N ASN A 48 10.36 21.32 -18.83
CA ASN A 48 9.14 21.09 -18.06
C ASN A 48 8.07 20.38 -18.89
N ASP A 49 7.97 20.70 -20.18
CA ASP A 49 7.02 20.05 -21.08
C ASP A 49 7.35 18.57 -21.27
N SER A 50 8.65 18.23 -21.41
CA SER A 50 9.07 16.83 -21.49
C SER A 50 8.76 16.06 -20.20
N TRP A 51 8.88 16.70 -19.02
CA TRP A 51 8.51 16.08 -17.75
C TRP A 51 7.00 15.90 -17.58
N ILE A 52 6.20 16.89 -17.96
CA ILE A 52 4.73 16.78 -17.96
C ILE A 52 4.30 15.63 -18.86
N PHE A 53 4.89 15.53 -20.05
CA PHE A 53 4.65 14.43 -20.98
C PHE A 53 5.02 13.06 -20.37
N ALA A 54 6.22 12.95 -19.79
CA ALA A 54 6.67 11.71 -19.14
C ALA A 54 5.76 11.30 -17.97
N LEU A 55 5.37 12.23 -17.10
CA LEU A 55 4.47 11.97 -15.97
C LEU A 55 3.08 11.54 -16.44
N ALA A 56 2.53 12.18 -17.48
CA ALA A 56 1.24 11.80 -18.05
C ALA A 56 1.26 10.36 -18.60
N VAL A 57 2.36 9.95 -19.25
CA VAL A 57 2.56 8.57 -19.70
C VAL A 57 2.67 7.61 -18.51
N LEU A 58 3.47 7.95 -17.49
CA LEU A 58 3.71 7.09 -16.33
C LEU A 58 2.45 6.84 -15.50
N LEU A 59 1.63 7.88 -15.30
CA LEU A 59 0.48 7.84 -14.40
C LEU A 59 -0.80 7.33 -15.07
N SER A 60 -0.91 7.38 -16.40
CA SER A 60 -2.11 6.96 -17.13
C SER A 60 -2.08 5.46 -17.50
N SER A 61 -3.26 4.89 -17.71
CA SER A 61 -3.44 3.59 -18.38
C SER A 61 -3.83 3.72 -19.86
N MET A 62 -4.30 4.91 -20.24
CA MET A 62 -4.56 5.31 -21.62
C MET A 62 -4.12 6.76 -21.79
N PHE A 63 -3.27 7.03 -22.77
CA PHE A 63 -2.70 8.34 -23.04
C PHE A 63 -3.34 8.92 -24.29
N VAL A 64 -3.97 10.08 -24.14
CA VAL A 64 -4.65 10.80 -25.23
C VAL A 64 -3.78 11.95 -25.69
N TYR A 65 -3.25 11.85 -26.90
CA TYR A 65 -2.53 12.93 -27.56
C TYR A 65 -3.47 13.70 -28.48
N ASN A 66 -3.65 14.99 -28.20
CA ASN A 66 -4.56 15.86 -28.92
C ASN A 66 -3.81 16.85 -29.81
N SER A 67 -4.11 16.86 -31.12
CA SER A 67 -3.55 17.81 -32.08
C SER A 67 -4.65 18.42 -32.96
N MET A 68 -4.33 19.50 -33.65
CA MET A 68 -5.23 20.16 -34.61
C MET A 68 -4.95 19.71 -36.05
N SER A 69 -5.96 19.78 -36.89
CA SER A 69 -5.94 19.61 -38.34
C SER A 69 -5.58 18.21 -38.84
N THR A 70 -4.29 17.91 -39.06
CA THR A 70 -3.86 16.67 -39.75
C THR A 70 -2.56 16.13 -39.15
N ILE A 71 -2.31 14.83 -39.33
CA ILE A 71 -1.05 14.19 -38.95
C ILE A 71 -0.04 14.39 -40.08
N ASN A 72 0.58 15.56 -40.11
CA ASN A 72 1.65 15.89 -41.05
C ASN A 72 3.04 15.71 -40.41
N HIS A 73 4.11 16.06 -41.15
CA HIS A 73 5.47 15.95 -40.63
C HIS A 73 5.70 16.79 -39.37
N GLN A 74 5.16 18.01 -39.33
CA GLN A 74 5.28 18.91 -38.19
C GLN A 74 4.58 18.35 -36.93
N ALA A 75 3.41 17.73 -37.07
CA ALA A 75 2.71 17.07 -35.97
C ALA A 75 3.55 15.91 -35.39
N LEU A 76 4.25 15.16 -36.25
CA LEU A 76 5.16 14.10 -35.81
C LEU A 76 6.44 14.64 -35.17
N GLU A 77 6.96 15.78 -35.63
CA GLU A 77 8.08 16.48 -34.99
C GLU A 77 7.69 17.04 -33.61
N GLN A 78 6.46 17.50 -33.43
CA GLN A 78 5.94 17.90 -32.12
C GLN A 78 5.86 16.74 -31.12
N LEU A 79 5.77 15.50 -31.61
CA LEU A 79 5.90 14.27 -30.81
C LEU A 79 7.35 13.86 -30.52
N HIS A 80 8.34 14.73 -30.73
CA HIS A 80 9.73 14.48 -30.32
C HIS A 80 9.84 14.14 -28.82
N TYR A 81 8.92 14.59 -27.97
CA TYR A 81 8.86 14.19 -26.55
C TYR A 81 8.82 12.67 -26.35
N VAL A 82 8.19 11.92 -27.26
CA VAL A 82 8.18 10.45 -27.22
C VAL A 82 9.59 9.88 -27.39
N THR A 83 10.42 10.56 -28.19
CA THR A 83 11.82 10.17 -28.42
C THR A 83 12.70 10.47 -27.21
N GLU A 84 12.29 11.43 -26.37
CA GLU A 84 12.98 11.77 -25.12
C GLU A 84 12.59 10.85 -23.96
N LEU A 85 11.50 10.09 -24.06
CA LEU A 85 11.05 9.19 -22.98
C LEU A 85 12.13 8.19 -22.57
N THR A 86 12.99 7.73 -23.48
CA THR A 86 14.13 6.86 -23.14
C THR A 86 15.16 7.53 -22.23
N LYS A 87 15.26 8.85 -22.30
CA LYS A 87 16.15 9.66 -21.46
C LYS A 87 15.47 10.07 -20.16
N LEU A 88 14.14 10.13 -20.16
CA LEU A 88 13.30 10.65 -19.06
C LEU A 88 12.61 9.56 -18.24
N ILE A 89 12.69 8.29 -18.64
CA ILE A 89 12.13 7.16 -17.90
C ILE A 89 13.13 6.02 -17.90
N ARG A 90 13.40 5.47 -16.71
CA ARG A 90 14.20 4.26 -16.55
C ARG A 90 13.32 3.08 -16.16
N THR A 91 13.48 1.94 -16.81
CA THR A 91 12.76 0.71 -16.47
C THR A 91 13.39 0.02 -15.26
N LYS A 92 14.72 -0.04 -15.21
CA LYS A 92 15.50 -0.75 -14.17
C LYS A 92 16.31 0.17 -13.27
N SER A 93 16.59 -0.27 -12.05
CA SER A 93 17.39 0.48 -11.07
C SER A 93 18.89 0.49 -11.41
N SER A 94 19.41 -0.60 -11.97
CA SER A 94 20.82 -0.77 -12.37
C SER A 94 21.08 -0.33 -13.82
N PRO A 95 22.24 0.30 -14.10
CA PRO A 95 22.64 0.59 -15.47
C PRO A 95 23.01 -0.74 -16.15
N SER A 96 22.14 -1.25 -17.03
CA SER A 96 22.49 -2.40 -17.87
C SER A 96 23.63 -2.01 -18.81
N SER A 97 24.69 -2.82 -18.83
CA SER A 97 25.89 -2.64 -19.67
C SER A 97 25.68 -2.97 -21.16
N ALA A 98 24.43 -2.96 -21.62
CA ALA A 98 24.10 -3.17 -23.02
C ALA A 98 22.97 -2.22 -23.40
N GLU A 99 23.14 -1.52 -24.52
CA GLU A 99 22.06 -0.95 -25.33
C GLU A 99 21.19 -2.08 -25.93
N GLY A 100 20.71 -2.97 -25.07
CA GLY A 100 19.80 -4.06 -25.36
C GLY A 100 18.36 -3.56 -25.27
N ASP A 101 17.49 -4.18 -26.03
CA ASP A 101 16.16 -3.69 -26.36
C ASP A 101 15.20 -3.59 -25.14
N ASP A 102 15.25 -2.48 -24.39
CA ASP A 102 14.26 -2.13 -23.34
C ASP A 102 12.81 -2.01 -23.87
N SER A 103 12.57 -2.26 -25.17
CA SER A 103 11.28 -2.17 -25.85
C SER A 103 10.18 -2.97 -25.20
N ALA A 104 10.47 -4.23 -24.89
CA ALA A 104 9.51 -5.17 -24.34
C ALA A 104 9.11 -4.75 -22.93
N GLU A 105 10.06 -4.16 -22.18
CA GLU A 105 9.82 -3.64 -20.85
C GLU A 105 8.99 -2.37 -20.87
N PHE A 106 9.26 -1.44 -21.80
CA PHE A 106 8.45 -0.23 -21.98
C PHE A 106 7.02 -0.57 -22.42
N ALA A 107 6.85 -1.47 -23.39
CA ALA A 107 5.55 -1.87 -23.91
C ALA A 107 4.63 -2.52 -22.85
N SER A 108 5.21 -3.14 -21.81
CA SER A 108 4.44 -3.74 -20.72
C SER A 108 3.83 -2.73 -19.75
N PHE A 109 4.40 -1.52 -19.66
CA PHE A 109 4.01 -0.50 -18.68
C PHE A 109 3.30 0.71 -19.31
N PHE A 110 3.61 0.97 -20.59
CA PHE A 110 3.11 2.14 -21.28
C PHE A 110 1.60 2.02 -21.53
N PRO A 111 0.88 3.15 -21.46
CA PRO A 111 -0.56 3.18 -21.64
C PRO A 111 -0.94 2.83 -23.09
N ASP A 112 -2.20 2.46 -23.30
CA ASP A 112 -2.76 2.43 -24.66
C ASP A 112 -2.71 3.87 -25.22
N PHE A 113 -2.34 4.06 -26.49
CA PHE A 113 -2.21 5.41 -27.09
C PHE A 113 -3.42 5.76 -27.94
N VAL A 114 -3.98 6.95 -27.73
CA VAL A 114 -5.09 7.48 -28.53
C VAL A 114 -4.68 8.82 -29.12
N TRP A 115 -4.73 8.95 -30.45
CA TRP A 115 -4.51 10.23 -31.11
C TRP A 115 -5.87 10.84 -31.49
N THR A 116 -6.17 12.01 -30.91
CA THR A 116 -7.35 12.81 -31.28
C THR A 116 -6.94 13.96 -32.19
N VAL A 117 -7.43 13.94 -33.43
CA VAL A 117 -7.15 14.96 -34.44
C VAL A 117 -8.38 15.87 -34.57
N ARG A 118 -8.27 17.08 -34.05
CA ARG A 118 -9.34 18.08 -33.99
C ARG A 118 -9.42 18.89 -35.28
N ASP A 119 -10.60 19.41 -35.60
CA ASP A 119 -10.86 20.23 -36.81
C ASP A 119 -10.34 19.54 -38.09
N PHE A 120 -10.58 18.23 -38.20
CA PHE A 120 -10.18 17.43 -39.36
C PHE A 120 -11.05 17.78 -40.56
N THR A 121 -10.42 18.08 -41.70
CA THR A 121 -11.12 18.55 -42.92
C THR A 121 -10.87 17.68 -44.15
N LEU A 122 -10.08 16.60 -44.02
CA LEU A 122 -9.78 15.73 -45.15
C LEU A 122 -10.80 14.60 -45.26
N GLU A 123 -10.99 14.09 -46.48
CA GLU A 123 -11.68 12.83 -46.68
C GLU A 123 -10.73 11.68 -46.34
N LEU A 124 -11.20 10.70 -45.59
CA LEU A 124 -10.42 9.51 -45.23
C LEU A 124 -10.37 8.55 -46.41
N GLU A 125 -9.64 8.94 -47.45
CA GLU A 125 -9.41 8.15 -48.65
C GLU A 125 -7.92 7.97 -48.91
N PHE A 126 -7.53 6.76 -49.34
CA PHE A 126 -6.17 6.44 -49.73
C PHE A 126 -6.20 5.46 -50.89
N ASP A 127 -5.52 5.75 -52.00
CA ASP A 127 -5.55 4.94 -53.23
C ASP A 127 -6.99 4.64 -53.75
N GLY A 128 -7.88 5.63 -53.65
CA GLY A 128 -9.27 5.53 -54.15
C GLY A 128 -10.19 4.63 -53.32
N ARG A 129 -9.76 4.17 -52.14
CA ARG A 129 -10.61 3.48 -51.15
C ARG A 129 -10.78 4.34 -49.91
N THR A 130 -11.99 4.29 -49.34
CA THR A 130 -12.24 4.81 -47.99
C THR A 130 -11.44 4.00 -46.97
N ILE A 131 -10.78 4.68 -46.05
CA ILE A 131 -9.99 4.09 -44.96
C ILE A 131 -10.57 4.50 -43.61
N SER A 132 -10.29 3.71 -42.57
CA SER A 132 -10.63 4.07 -41.19
C SER A 132 -9.67 5.12 -40.59
N GLU A 133 -10.04 5.77 -39.48
CA GLU A 133 -9.13 6.67 -38.77
C GLU A 133 -7.86 5.93 -38.30
N ASP A 134 -7.98 4.66 -37.92
CA ASP A 134 -6.85 3.84 -37.48
C ASP A 134 -5.90 3.55 -38.63
N GLU A 135 -6.42 3.24 -39.82
CA GLU A 135 -5.60 3.10 -41.04
C GLU A 135 -4.91 4.42 -41.40
N TYR A 136 -5.58 5.56 -41.22
CA TYR A 136 -4.95 6.88 -41.41
C TYR A 136 -3.74 7.08 -40.48
N LEU A 137 -3.88 6.73 -39.19
CA LEU A 137 -2.78 6.80 -38.23
C LEU A 137 -1.64 5.85 -38.59
N GLU A 138 -1.93 4.59 -38.91
CA GLU A 138 -0.90 3.60 -39.25
C GLU A 138 -0.17 3.96 -40.56
N ASN A 139 -0.87 4.59 -41.52
CA ASN A 139 -0.23 5.16 -42.71
C ASN A 139 0.71 6.32 -42.36
N ALA A 140 0.32 7.22 -41.46
CA ALA A 140 1.17 8.33 -41.02
C ALA A 140 2.42 7.85 -40.24
N LEU A 141 2.30 6.74 -39.50
CA LEU A 141 3.38 6.11 -38.74
C LEU A 141 4.22 5.11 -39.56
N LYS A 142 3.86 4.85 -40.83
CA LYS A 142 4.64 4.00 -41.72
C LYS A 142 6.04 4.59 -41.92
N LEU A 143 7.06 3.74 -41.77
CA LEU A 143 8.45 4.18 -41.94
C LEU A 143 8.71 4.46 -43.43
N VAL A 144 9.34 5.59 -43.69
CA VAL A 144 9.77 5.97 -45.05
C VAL A 144 11.03 5.18 -45.40
N PRO A 145 11.07 4.44 -46.52
CA PRO A 145 12.26 3.69 -46.93
C PRO A 145 13.38 4.63 -47.38
N GLY A 146 14.62 4.23 -47.11
CA GLY A 146 15.82 4.98 -47.49
C GLY A 146 16.77 5.20 -46.31
N GLU A 147 18.06 5.38 -46.63
CA GLU A 147 19.13 5.55 -45.63
C GLU A 147 19.57 7.01 -45.44
N ASP A 148 19.00 7.94 -46.21
CA ASP A 148 19.31 9.37 -46.12
C ASP A 148 19.13 9.90 -44.68
N PRO A 149 20.06 10.70 -44.13
CA PRO A 149 19.99 11.22 -42.77
C PRO A 149 18.66 11.93 -42.43
N LYS A 150 18.07 12.66 -43.38
CA LYS A 150 16.77 13.33 -43.19
C LYS A 150 15.63 12.32 -43.07
N ILE A 151 15.67 11.25 -43.86
CA ILE A 151 14.71 10.14 -43.77
C ILE A 151 14.86 9.43 -42.43
N GLN A 152 16.09 9.18 -41.99
CA GLN A 152 16.34 8.58 -40.68
C GLN A 152 15.77 9.44 -39.56
N GLN A 153 16.04 10.76 -39.57
CA GLN A 153 15.52 11.70 -38.57
C GLN A 153 13.98 11.74 -38.55
N ALA A 154 13.34 11.79 -39.71
CA ALA A 154 11.88 11.76 -39.82
C ALA A 154 11.27 10.43 -39.32
N ASN A 155 12.00 9.33 -39.41
CA ASN A 155 11.57 8.03 -38.93
C ASN A 155 11.72 7.86 -37.41
N ILE A 156 12.49 8.70 -36.71
CA ILE A 156 12.73 8.55 -35.26
C ILE A 156 11.41 8.58 -34.45
N PRO A 157 10.55 9.61 -34.56
CA PRO A 157 9.28 9.65 -33.80
C PRO A 157 8.38 8.45 -34.14
N ARG A 158 8.30 8.08 -35.42
CA ARG A 158 7.50 6.94 -35.90
C ARG A 158 7.95 5.61 -35.28
N LYS A 159 9.27 5.38 -35.23
CA LYS A 159 9.85 4.19 -34.59
C LYS A 159 9.48 4.12 -33.12
N TYR A 160 9.66 5.21 -32.37
CA TYR A 160 9.40 5.22 -30.93
C TYR A 160 7.92 5.13 -30.57
N ILE A 161 7.02 5.80 -31.30
CA ILE A 161 5.57 5.66 -31.09
C ILE A 161 5.15 4.20 -31.30
N ARG A 162 5.62 3.58 -32.40
CA ARG A 162 5.30 2.17 -32.69
C ARG A 162 5.89 1.20 -31.68
N LYS A 163 7.07 1.52 -31.16
CA LYS A 163 7.81 0.73 -30.16
C LYS A 163 7.15 0.77 -28.78
N PHE A 164 6.80 1.96 -28.31
CA PHE A 164 6.33 2.18 -26.94
C PHE A 164 4.84 1.97 -26.75
N PHE A 165 4.05 2.22 -27.78
CA PHE A 165 2.60 2.14 -27.70
C PHE A 165 2.10 1.09 -28.69
N PRO A 166 2.17 -0.22 -28.39
CA PRO A 166 1.79 -1.25 -29.35
C PRO A 166 0.30 -1.20 -29.72
N LYS A 167 -0.58 -0.86 -28.77
CA LYS A 167 -2.01 -0.61 -29.01
C LYS A 167 -2.21 0.90 -29.22
N ARG A 168 -2.69 1.27 -30.41
CA ARG A 168 -2.92 2.65 -30.84
C ARG A 168 -4.32 2.75 -31.42
N LYS A 169 -4.97 3.89 -31.18
CA LYS A 169 -6.30 4.23 -31.72
C LYS A 169 -6.28 5.66 -32.24
N CYS A 170 -7.03 5.94 -33.29
CA CYS A 170 -7.19 7.27 -33.84
C CYS A 170 -8.65 7.69 -33.82
N PHE A 171 -8.89 8.97 -33.53
CA PHE A 171 -10.18 9.61 -33.71
C PHE A 171 -9.99 10.95 -34.40
N THR A 172 -10.74 11.16 -35.48
CA THR A 172 -10.82 12.47 -36.14
C THR A 172 -12.08 13.16 -35.66
N PHE A 173 -12.01 14.46 -35.42
CA PHE A 173 -13.17 15.27 -35.04
C PHE A 173 -13.33 16.38 -36.03
N ASP A 174 -14.53 16.49 -36.58
CA ASP A 174 -14.90 17.65 -37.37
C ASP A 174 -14.92 18.88 -36.46
N ARG A 175 -14.99 20.07 -37.05
CA ARG A 175 -15.11 21.29 -36.26
C ARG A 175 -16.41 21.25 -35.44
N PRO A 176 -16.39 21.51 -34.11
CA PRO A 176 -17.59 21.37 -33.27
C PRO A 176 -18.75 22.27 -33.69
N THR A 177 -18.44 23.46 -34.21
CA THR A 177 -19.40 24.43 -34.74
C THR A 177 -18.68 25.40 -35.67
N THR A 178 -19.42 25.96 -36.62
CA THR A 178 -18.92 27.02 -37.51
C THR A 178 -18.98 28.42 -36.87
N ASP A 179 -19.73 28.60 -35.77
CA ASP A 179 -19.86 29.87 -35.07
C ASP A 179 -18.64 30.16 -34.17
N LYS A 180 -17.82 31.13 -34.58
CA LYS A 180 -16.65 31.59 -33.82
C LYS A 180 -16.98 32.06 -32.41
N LYS A 181 -18.15 32.68 -32.19
CA LYS A 181 -18.55 33.18 -30.86
C LYS A 181 -18.83 32.03 -29.89
N LEU A 182 -19.37 30.92 -30.39
CA LEU A 182 -19.58 29.70 -29.62
C LEU A 182 -18.24 29.01 -29.31
N LEU A 183 -17.31 28.97 -30.28
CA LEU A 183 -15.96 28.41 -30.05
C LEU A 183 -15.18 29.13 -28.94
N HIS A 184 -15.40 30.44 -28.74
CA HIS A 184 -14.78 31.18 -27.63
C HIS A 184 -15.40 30.89 -26.26
N ARG A 185 -16.57 30.25 -26.20
CA ARG A 185 -17.34 30.01 -24.97
C ARG A 185 -17.88 28.58 -24.91
N MET A 186 -17.04 27.62 -25.30
CA MET A 186 -17.39 26.20 -25.38
C MET A 186 -17.86 25.61 -24.04
N ASP A 187 -17.48 26.22 -22.93
CA ASP A 187 -17.93 25.90 -21.57
C ASP A 187 -19.43 26.06 -21.36
N GLY A 188 -20.07 26.97 -22.11
CA GLY A 188 -21.51 27.26 -22.03
C GLY A 188 -22.32 26.83 -23.25
N VAL A 189 -21.71 26.16 -24.23
CA VAL A 189 -22.41 25.70 -25.45
C VAL A 189 -23.22 24.45 -25.14
N SER A 190 -24.51 24.45 -25.49
CA SER A 190 -25.35 23.26 -25.35
C SER A 190 -25.14 22.29 -26.51
N GLU A 191 -25.31 20.99 -26.27
CA GLU A 191 -25.03 19.94 -27.27
C GLU A 191 -25.78 20.13 -28.58
N ASN A 192 -27.03 20.61 -28.54
CA ASN A 192 -27.84 20.90 -29.73
C ASN A 192 -27.30 22.03 -30.63
N GLN A 193 -26.30 22.79 -30.18
CA GLN A 193 -25.62 23.82 -30.97
C GLN A 193 -24.34 23.30 -31.65
N LEU A 194 -23.97 22.06 -31.39
CA LEU A 194 -22.82 21.39 -32.00
C LEU A 194 -23.24 20.65 -33.26
N GLU A 195 -22.31 20.52 -34.20
CA GLU A 195 -22.53 19.73 -35.42
C GLU A 195 -22.83 18.26 -35.06
N CYS A 196 -23.84 17.68 -35.71
CA CYS A 196 -24.27 16.31 -35.41
C CYS A 196 -23.14 15.28 -35.61
N SER A 197 -22.32 15.45 -36.67
CA SER A 197 -21.18 14.58 -36.94
C SER A 197 -20.13 14.64 -35.83
N PHE A 198 -19.88 15.83 -35.29
CA PHE A 198 -18.99 16.01 -34.14
C PHE A 198 -19.54 15.29 -32.90
N GLN A 199 -20.82 15.47 -32.59
CA GLN A 199 -21.46 14.82 -31.44
C GLN A 199 -21.37 13.29 -31.52
N GLU A 200 -21.64 12.72 -32.70
CA GLU A 200 -21.55 11.27 -32.92
C GLU A 200 -20.12 10.75 -32.74
N LYS A 201 -19.14 11.39 -33.38
CA LYS A 201 -17.73 11.01 -33.22
C LYS A 201 -17.24 11.17 -31.78
N PHE A 202 -17.65 12.24 -31.09
CA PHE A 202 -17.32 12.47 -29.68
C PHE A 202 -17.92 11.40 -28.77
N LYS A 203 -19.19 11.03 -28.99
CA LYS A 203 -19.83 9.93 -28.26
C LYS A 203 -19.10 8.61 -28.48
N ASN A 204 -18.68 8.31 -29.71
CA ASN A 204 -17.91 7.10 -30.02
C ASN A 204 -16.55 7.10 -29.32
N PHE A 205 -15.86 8.25 -29.28
CA PHE A 205 -14.64 8.41 -28.51
C PHE A 205 -14.86 8.15 -27.01
N CYS A 206 -15.85 8.79 -26.37
CA CYS A 206 -16.15 8.58 -24.96
C CYS A 206 -16.49 7.11 -24.66
N ASN A 207 -17.32 6.49 -25.49
CA ASN A 207 -17.66 5.07 -25.37
C ASN A 207 -16.40 4.20 -25.42
N TYR A 208 -15.51 4.44 -26.39
CA TYR A 208 -14.24 3.72 -26.50
C TYR A 208 -13.40 3.88 -25.23
N ILE A 209 -13.25 5.10 -24.69
CA ILE A 209 -12.52 5.31 -23.44
C ILE A 209 -13.14 4.49 -22.30
N PHE A 210 -14.46 4.53 -22.14
CA PHE A 210 -15.14 3.83 -21.04
C PHE A 210 -15.08 2.30 -21.18
N THR A 211 -15.03 1.75 -22.39
CA THR A 211 -14.95 0.30 -22.61
C THR A 211 -13.51 -0.20 -22.57
N GLU A 212 -12.62 0.44 -23.34
CA GLU A 212 -11.29 -0.06 -23.66
C GLU A 212 -10.20 0.40 -22.68
N ALA A 213 -10.39 1.50 -21.95
CA ALA A 213 -9.39 1.94 -20.98
C ALA A 213 -9.25 0.91 -19.87
N LYS A 214 -8.05 0.34 -19.75
CA LYS A 214 -7.72 -0.66 -18.72
C LYS A 214 -7.54 0.01 -17.37
N THR A 215 -7.77 -0.74 -16.30
CA THR A 215 -7.36 -0.33 -14.96
C THR A 215 -5.84 -0.18 -14.93
N LYS A 216 -5.32 0.92 -14.38
CA LYS A 216 -3.87 1.12 -14.25
C LYS A 216 -3.31 0.02 -13.35
N ALA A 217 -2.28 -0.66 -13.85
CA ALA A 217 -1.54 -1.69 -13.12
C ALA A 217 -0.03 -1.44 -13.26
N LEU A 218 0.72 -1.88 -12.26
CA LEU A 218 2.18 -1.96 -12.31
C LEU A 218 2.61 -3.34 -12.80
N ARG A 219 3.93 -3.62 -12.77
CA ARG A 219 4.43 -4.98 -13.00
C ARG A 219 3.75 -5.97 -12.04
N GLU A 220 3.67 -7.23 -12.47
CA GLU A 220 3.06 -8.34 -11.71
C GLU A 220 1.55 -8.19 -11.46
N GLY A 221 0.88 -7.28 -12.17
CA GLY A 221 -0.58 -7.13 -12.09
C GLY A 221 -1.07 -6.34 -10.88
N ILE A 222 -0.19 -5.61 -10.20
CA ILE A 222 -0.56 -4.79 -9.03
C ILE A 222 -1.47 -3.65 -9.49
N ILE A 223 -2.75 -3.76 -9.13
CA ILE A 223 -3.77 -2.74 -9.43
C ILE A 223 -3.44 -1.45 -8.67
N VAL A 224 -3.44 -0.32 -9.39
CA VAL A 224 -3.20 1.00 -8.81
C VAL A 224 -4.50 1.58 -8.26
N THR A 225 -4.57 1.70 -6.94
CA THR A 225 -5.65 2.40 -6.22
C THR A 225 -5.29 3.88 -6.02
N GLY A 226 -6.21 4.68 -5.48
CA GLY A 226 -5.95 6.11 -5.20
C GLY A 226 -4.72 6.34 -4.30
N ASN A 227 -4.55 5.54 -3.25
CA ASN A 227 -3.38 5.61 -2.37
C ASN A 227 -2.09 5.30 -3.14
N ARG A 228 -2.10 4.24 -3.96
CA ARG A 228 -0.95 3.82 -4.77
C ARG A 228 -0.60 4.87 -5.81
N LEU A 229 -1.59 5.47 -6.48
CA LEU A 229 -1.37 6.54 -7.45
C LEU A 229 -0.71 7.76 -6.81
N GLY A 230 -1.14 8.15 -5.61
CA GLY A 230 -0.51 9.23 -4.85
C GLY A 230 0.94 8.94 -4.45
N ILE A 231 1.25 7.69 -4.07
CA ILE A 231 2.62 7.25 -3.77
C ILE A 231 3.50 7.32 -5.03
N LEU A 232 3.01 6.82 -6.17
CA LEU A 232 3.72 6.85 -7.46
C LEU A 232 3.97 8.28 -7.92
N GLY A 233 2.93 9.13 -7.91
CA GLY A 233 3.05 10.54 -8.30
C GLY A 233 4.08 11.27 -7.47
N LYS A 234 4.07 11.08 -6.13
CA LYS A 234 5.09 11.65 -5.25
C LYS A 234 6.49 11.11 -5.57
N ALA A 235 6.65 9.80 -5.72
CA ALA A 235 7.95 9.19 -6.00
C ALA A 235 8.57 9.70 -7.31
N TYR A 236 7.77 9.84 -8.38
CA TYR A 236 8.25 10.37 -9.65
C TYR A 236 8.63 11.85 -9.57
N VAL A 237 7.80 12.67 -8.92
CA VAL A 237 8.09 14.11 -8.75
C VAL A 237 9.31 14.34 -7.86
N ASP A 238 9.46 13.58 -6.78
CA ASP A 238 10.64 13.66 -5.90
C ASP A 238 11.93 13.28 -6.65
N ALA A 239 11.88 12.26 -7.52
CA ALA A 239 13.01 11.88 -8.36
C ALA A 239 13.41 13.02 -9.31
N ILE A 240 12.43 13.63 -10.00
CA ILE A 240 12.65 14.74 -10.93
C ILE A 240 13.26 15.95 -10.19
N ASN A 241 12.67 16.33 -9.06
CA ASN A 241 13.13 17.46 -8.24
C ASN A 241 14.53 17.21 -7.66
N GLY A 242 14.89 15.95 -7.41
CA GLY A 242 16.24 15.55 -7.01
C GLY A 242 17.26 15.50 -8.15
N GLY A 243 16.87 15.82 -9.38
CA GLY A 243 17.73 15.73 -10.57
C GLY A 243 17.93 14.30 -11.11
N ALA A 244 17.20 13.33 -10.57
CA ALA A 244 17.17 11.96 -11.05
C ALA A 244 16.05 11.77 -12.08
N VAL A 245 16.09 10.62 -12.76
CA VAL A 245 15.06 10.23 -13.73
C VAL A 245 14.08 9.27 -13.04
N PRO A 246 12.76 9.45 -13.20
CA PRO A 246 11.75 8.50 -12.75
C PRO A 246 12.10 7.06 -13.16
N CYS A 247 12.13 6.16 -12.17
CA CYS A 247 12.44 4.75 -12.38
C CYS A 247 11.23 3.90 -11.98
N LEU A 248 10.79 3.03 -12.89
CA LEU A 248 9.63 2.16 -12.69
C LEU A 248 9.86 1.15 -11.56
N GLU A 249 10.99 0.45 -11.59
CA GLU A 249 11.38 -0.51 -10.55
C GLU A 249 11.47 0.17 -9.18
N ASN A 250 12.14 1.31 -9.08
CA ASN A 250 12.25 2.04 -7.80
C ASN A 250 10.88 2.46 -7.27
N ALA A 251 9.97 2.93 -8.13
CA ALA A 251 8.63 3.34 -7.70
C ALA A 251 7.81 2.15 -7.19
N VAL A 252 7.97 0.98 -7.81
CA VAL A 252 7.37 -0.29 -7.39
C VAL A 252 7.94 -0.73 -6.04
N THR A 253 9.26 -0.64 -5.84
CA THR A 253 9.93 -0.93 -4.56
C THR A 253 9.49 0.03 -3.44
N THR A 254 9.49 1.34 -3.68
CA THR A 254 9.00 2.34 -2.72
C THR A 254 7.54 2.09 -2.34
N LEU A 255 6.72 1.68 -3.31
CA LEU A 255 5.34 1.30 -3.04
C LEU A 255 5.27 0.06 -2.14
N ALA A 256 6.04 -0.98 -2.44
CA ALA A 256 6.10 -2.20 -1.64
C ALA A 256 6.56 -1.93 -0.20
N GLU A 257 7.64 -1.17 -0.02
CA GLU A 257 8.13 -0.81 1.31
C GLU A 257 7.06 -0.10 2.15
N ARG A 258 6.32 0.83 1.54
CA ARG A 258 5.30 1.61 2.25
C ARG A 258 4.06 0.78 2.58
N GLU A 259 3.57 -0.02 1.63
CA GLU A 259 2.40 -0.89 1.83
C GLU A 259 2.72 -2.02 2.82
N ASN A 260 3.87 -2.68 2.70
CA ASN A 260 4.29 -3.77 3.60
C ASN A 260 4.55 -3.26 5.01
N SER A 261 5.14 -2.07 5.17
CA SER A 261 5.30 -1.43 6.48
C SER A 261 3.96 -1.14 7.14
N ALA A 262 2.99 -0.59 6.39
CA ALA A 262 1.65 -0.33 6.89
C ALA A 262 0.87 -1.61 7.21
N ALA A 263 1.00 -2.65 6.37
CA ALA A 263 0.41 -3.97 6.60
C ALA A 263 0.97 -4.63 7.85
N MET A 264 2.29 -4.60 8.03
CA MET A 264 2.99 -5.11 9.21
C MET A 264 2.53 -4.40 10.49
N GLN A 265 2.47 -3.07 10.48
CA GLN A 265 2.00 -2.30 11.62
C GLN A 265 0.55 -2.66 11.97
N LYS A 266 -0.34 -2.71 10.97
CA LYS A 266 -1.74 -3.09 11.17
C LYS A 266 -1.89 -4.49 11.76
N ALA A 267 -1.13 -5.46 11.24
CA ALA A 267 -1.14 -6.84 11.75
C ALA A 267 -0.65 -6.89 13.21
N ALA A 268 0.45 -6.19 13.52
CA ALA A 268 1.00 -6.12 14.87
C ALA A 268 0.03 -5.45 15.86
N ASP A 269 -0.70 -4.43 15.44
CA ASP A 269 -1.71 -3.75 16.26
C ASP A 269 -2.91 -4.67 16.50
N HIS A 270 -3.42 -5.34 15.47
CA HIS A 270 -4.50 -6.33 15.58
C HIS A 270 -4.14 -7.44 16.58
N TYR A 271 -2.94 -8.00 16.48
CA TYR A 271 -2.44 -9.00 17.44
C TYR A 271 -2.54 -8.49 18.89
N SER A 272 -2.09 -7.26 19.13
CA SER A 272 -2.04 -6.67 20.48
C SER A 272 -3.44 -6.45 21.04
N GLU A 273 -4.33 -5.94 20.20
CA GLU A 273 -5.72 -5.71 20.55
C GLU A 273 -6.45 -7.01 20.86
N GLN A 274 -6.30 -8.04 20.02
CA GLN A 274 -6.94 -9.34 20.24
C GLN A 274 -6.41 -10.05 21.48
N MET A 275 -5.09 -10.03 21.72
CA MET A 275 -4.52 -10.58 22.94
C MET A 275 -5.03 -9.84 24.19
N ALA A 276 -5.05 -8.50 24.17
CA ALA A 276 -5.53 -7.71 25.29
C ALA A 276 -7.03 -7.91 25.58
N GLN A 277 -7.85 -8.17 24.56
CA GLN A 277 -9.28 -8.40 24.72
C GLN A 277 -9.61 -9.83 25.18
N ARG A 278 -8.87 -10.84 24.70
CA ARG A 278 -9.20 -12.26 24.93
C ARG A 278 -8.53 -12.83 26.18
N VAL A 279 -7.36 -12.33 26.56
CA VAL A 279 -6.61 -12.87 27.70
C VAL A 279 -7.18 -12.32 29.02
N SER A 280 -7.50 -13.24 29.93
CA SER A 280 -7.88 -12.91 31.30
C SER A 280 -6.80 -13.40 32.24
N PHE A 281 -6.06 -12.48 32.86
CA PHE A 281 -4.97 -12.83 33.76
C PHE A 281 -5.41 -13.07 35.22
N PRO A 282 -4.78 -14.02 35.93
CA PRO A 282 -3.93 -15.09 35.37
C PRO A 282 -4.76 -16.13 34.59
N THR A 283 -4.13 -16.77 33.60
CA THR A 283 -4.69 -17.95 32.92
C THR A 283 -4.60 -19.17 33.83
N ASP A 284 -5.42 -20.20 33.62
CA ASP A 284 -5.37 -21.44 34.41
C ASP A 284 -4.09 -22.23 34.13
N THR A 285 -3.68 -22.28 32.86
CA THR A 285 -2.47 -22.96 32.42
C THR A 285 -1.65 -22.08 31.47
N MET A 286 -0.37 -22.43 31.31
CA MET A 286 0.46 -21.81 30.27
C MET A 286 -0.09 -22.13 28.87
N GLN A 287 -0.61 -23.34 28.68
CA GLN A 287 -1.14 -23.79 27.39
C GLN A 287 -2.31 -22.92 26.93
N GLU A 288 -3.21 -22.52 27.83
CA GLU A 288 -4.32 -21.62 27.52
C GLU A 288 -3.85 -20.29 26.90
N LEU A 289 -2.78 -19.69 27.48
CA LEU A 289 -2.21 -18.46 26.94
C LEU A 289 -1.55 -18.69 25.56
N LEU A 290 -0.85 -19.81 25.39
CA LEU A 290 -0.20 -20.18 24.13
C LEU A 290 -1.22 -20.47 23.02
N ASP A 291 -2.35 -21.10 23.34
CA ASP A 291 -3.44 -21.35 22.40
C ASP A 291 -4.09 -20.04 21.93
N LEU A 292 -4.33 -19.10 22.85
CA LEU A 292 -4.83 -17.76 22.50
C LEU A 292 -3.84 -17.00 21.62
N HIS A 293 -2.54 -17.05 21.94
CA HIS A 293 -1.48 -16.48 21.13
C HIS A 293 -1.49 -17.04 19.70
N ALA A 294 -1.55 -18.36 19.53
CA ALA A 294 -1.53 -19.00 18.22
C ALA A 294 -2.71 -18.56 17.33
N VAL A 295 -3.90 -18.37 17.91
CA VAL A 295 -5.06 -17.84 17.18
C VAL A 295 -4.82 -16.39 16.77
N CYS A 296 -4.36 -15.53 17.68
CA CYS A 296 -4.13 -14.11 17.38
C CYS A 296 -2.99 -13.90 16.38
N GLU A 297 -1.93 -14.72 16.46
CA GLU A 297 -0.82 -14.71 15.51
C GLU A 297 -1.30 -15.08 14.10
N LYS A 298 -2.09 -16.14 13.98
CA LYS A 298 -2.67 -16.56 12.69
C LYS A 298 -3.51 -15.45 12.07
N GLU A 299 -4.40 -14.82 12.85
CA GLU A 299 -5.21 -13.69 12.36
C GLU A 299 -4.34 -12.51 11.89
N ALA A 300 -3.28 -12.18 12.63
CA ALA A 300 -2.36 -11.11 12.26
C ALA A 300 -1.60 -11.43 10.96
N LEU A 301 -1.16 -12.67 10.78
CA LEU A 301 -0.51 -13.12 9.54
C LEU A 301 -1.48 -13.07 8.35
N GLU A 302 -2.74 -13.48 8.51
CA GLU A 302 -3.76 -13.37 7.46
C GLU A 302 -3.98 -11.90 7.03
N ILE A 303 -4.06 -10.97 7.99
CA ILE A 303 -4.18 -9.52 7.71
C ILE A 303 -2.96 -8.99 6.96
N PHE A 304 -1.76 -9.45 7.31
CA PHE A 304 -0.54 -9.05 6.63
C PHE A 304 -0.54 -9.56 5.18
N MET A 305 -0.84 -10.85 4.96
CA MET A 305 -0.85 -11.48 3.64
C MET A 305 -1.91 -10.91 2.70
N GLU A 306 -3.05 -10.44 3.21
CA GLU A 306 -4.08 -9.78 2.40
C GLU A 306 -3.59 -8.44 1.81
N ARG A 307 -2.65 -7.78 2.48
CA ARG A 307 -2.29 -6.38 2.22
C ARG A 307 -0.87 -6.20 1.70
N SER A 308 0.02 -7.14 1.98
CA SER A 308 1.40 -7.08 1.54
C SER A 308 1.49 -7.28 0.02
N ILE A 309 2.51 -6.66 -0.57
CA ILE A 309 2.82 -6.74 -1.99
C ILE A 309 4.33 -6.98 -2.16
N MET A 310 4.70 -7.89 -3.06
CA MET A 310 6.09 -8.16 -3.46
C MET A 310 7.08 -8.34 -2.29
N ASP A 311 6.67 -8.96 -1.19
CA ASP A 311 7.59 -9.35 -0.11
C ASP A 311 8.27 -10.70 -0.42
N GLU A 312 8.86 -10.84 -1.61
CA GLU A 312 9.41 -12.12 -2.09
C GLU A 312 10.51 -12.68 -1.19
N LYS A 313 11.27 -11.79 -0.55
CA LYS A 313 12.34 -12.15 0.40
C LYS A 313 11.84 -12.35 1.84
N GLN A 314 10.53 -12.25 2.06
CA GLN A 314 9.88 -12.37 3.38
C GLN A 314 10.44 -11.43 4.45
N GLY A 315 11.05 -10.30 4.04
CA GLY A 315 11.77 -9.43 4.96
C GLY A 315 10.84 -8.62 5.86
N PHE A 316 9.61 -8.35 5.43
CA PHE A 316 8.59 -7.74 6.30
C PHE A 316 7.86 -8.79 7.12
N GLN A 317 7.62 -9.98 6.56
CA GLN A 317 7.05 -11.09 7.29
C GLN A 317 7.93 -11.52 8.48
N GLU A 318 9.25 -11.66 8.30
CA GLU A 318 10.20 -11.97 9.37
C GLU A 318 10.14 -10.91 10.49
N LYS A 319 10.12 -9.62 10.13
CA LYS A 319 9.99 -8.52 11.10
C LYS A 319 8.66 -8.56 11.85
N LEU A 320 7.57 -8.94 11.18
CA LEU A 320 6.27 -9.11 11.83
C LEU A 320 6.34 -10.23 12.88
N THR A 321 6.91 -11.38 12.53
CA THR A 321 7.11 -12.51 13.44
C THR A 321 7.95 -12.10 14.65
N ASP A 322 9.06 -11.37 14.45
CA ASP A 322 9.89 -10.85 15.55
C ASP A 322 9.11 -9.91 16.48
N ILE A 323 8.23 -9.07 15.95
CA ILE A 323 7.37 -8.18 16.74
C ILE A 323 6.36 -9.00 17.55
N ILE A 324 5.73 -10.00 16.94
CA ILE A 324 4.75 -10.86 17.59
C ILE A 324 5.40 -11.66 18.71
N GLU A 325 6.60 -12.23 18.50
CA GLU A 325 7.31 -13.01 19.52
C GLU A 325 7.67 -12.13 20.73
N LYS A 326 8.17 -10.91 20.52
CA LYS A 326 8.42 -9.95 21.62
C LYS A 326 7.15 -9.60 22.40
N LYS A 327 6.02 -9.46 21.71
CA LYS A 327 4.74 -9.18 22.38
C LYS A 327 4.24 -10.41 23.16
N LYS A 328 4.42 -11.62 22.64
CA LYS A 328 4.12 -12.86 23.34
C LYS A 328 4.95 -12.98 24.62
N GLU A 329 6.25 -12.72 24.58
CA GLU A 329 7.10 -12.66 25.78
C GLU A 329 6.55 -11.68 26.83
N TYR A 330 6.07 -10.52 26.39
CA TYR A 330 5.43 -9.55 27.29
C TYR A 330 4.16 -10.11 27.95
N PHE A 331 3.25 -10.76 27.20
CA PHE A 331 2.05 -11.38 27.77
C PHE A 331 2.39 -12.55 28.72
N LEU A 332 3.45 -13.32 28.45
CA LEU A 332 3.93 -14.38 29.33
C LEU A 332 4.36 -13.81 30.70
N LEU A 333 5.14 -12.74 30.69
CA LEU A 333 5.59 -12.07 31.92
C LEU A 333 4.41 -11.48 32.70
N GLN A 334 3.42 -10.88 32.03
CA GLN A 334 2.22 -10.38 32.70
C GLN A 334 1.41 -11.51 33.35
N ASN A 335 1.34 -12.68 32.71
CA ASN A 335 0.65 -13.84 33.28
C ASN A 335 1.35 -14.35 34.55
N GLU A 336 2.68 -14.47 34.50
CA GLU A 336 3.47 -14.91 35.64
C GLU A 336 3.34 -13.95 36.83
N ASP A 337 3.44 -12.64 36.59
CA ASP A 337 3.28 -11.61 37.61
C ASP A 337 1.87 -11.61 38.22
N ALA A 338 0.82 -11.69 37.37
CA ALA A 338 -0.56 -11.78 37.83
C ALA A 338 -0.81 -13.05 38.65
N SER A 339 -0.27 -14.18 38.21
CA SER A 339 -0.36 -15.47 38.90
C SER A 339 0.33 -15.41 40.26
N GLY A 340 1.56 -14.88 40.33
CA GLY A 340 2.31 -14.72 41.57
C GLY A 340 1.58 -13.80 42.57
N LYS A 341 1.10 -12.64 42.12
CA LYS A 341 0.33 -11.70 42.95
C LYS A 341 -0.96 -12.31 43.47
N TYR A 342 -1.68 -13.03 42.61
CA TYR A 342 -2.93 -13.69 43.00
C TYR A 342 -2.66 -14.80 44.03
N CYS A 343 -1.68 -15.67 43.78
CA CYS A 343 -1.28 -16.72 44.71
C CYS A 343 -0.87 -16.16 46.08
N GLN A 344 -0.04 -15.11 46.10
CA GLN A 344 0.38 -14.44 47.33
C GLN A 344 -0.80 -13.85 48.11
N ALA A 345 -1.73 -13.19 47.43
CA ALA A 345 -2.92 -12.61 48.07
C ALA A 345 -3.80 -13.71 48.70
N GLN A 346 -4.02 -14.80 47.98
CA GLN A 346 -4.82 -15.95 48.46
C GLN A 346 -4.14 -16.66 49.62
N LEU A 347 -2.83 -16.90 49.56
CA LEU A 347 -2.07 -17.47 50.67
C LEU A 347 -2.11 -16.57 51.91
N LYS A 348 -1.94 -15.26 51.73
CA LYS A 348 -2.03 -14.30 52.83
C LYS A 348 -3.39 -14.39 53.51
N GLN A 349 -4.48 -14.39 52.74
CA GLN A 349 -5.85 -14.49 53.25
C GLN A 349 -6.09 -15.83 53.97
N LEU A 350 -5.71 -16.96 53.36
CA LEU A 350 -5.97 -18.28 53.92
C LEU A 350 -5.14 -18.57 55.18
N SER A 351 -3.95 -17.97 55.30
CA SER A 351 -3.06 -18.15 56.44
C SER A 351 -3.40 -17.26 57.65
N GLU A 352 -4.32 -16.29 57.55
CA GLU A 352 -4.63 -15.35 58.65
C GLU A 352 -4.94 -16.06 59.98
N SER A 353 -5.79 -17.09 59.94
CA SER A 353 -6.16 -17.86 61.15
C SER A 353 -4.98 -18.65 61.72
N LEU A 354 -4.09 -19.16 60.86
CA LEU A 354 -2.88 -19.84 61.28
C LEU A 354 -1.90 -18.84 61.94
N MET A 355 -1.70 -17.68 61.33
CA MET A 355 -0.84 -16.60 61.86
C MET A 355 -1.33 -16.10 63.22
N GLU A 356 -2.65 -15.94 63.38
CA GLU A 356 -3.26 -15.58 64.66
C GLU A 356 -3.07 -16.68 65.72
N SER A 357 -3.17 -17.96 65.32
CA SER A 357 -2.93 -19.09 66.24
C SER A 357 -1.46 -19.16 66.66
N ILE A 358 -0.52 -18.86 65.75
CA ILE A 358 0.91 -18.76 66.04
C ILE A 358 1.18 -17.62 67.03
N SER A 359 0.68 -16.42 66.76
CA SER A 359 0.95 -15.23 67.60
C SER A 359 0.37 -15.35 69.01
N ARG A 360 -0.75 -16.07 69.17
CA ARG A 360 -1.34 -16.41 70.47
C ARG A 360 -0.64 -17.55 71.21
N GLY A 361 0.40 -18.14 70.62
CA GLY A 361 1.16 -19.24 71.23
C GLY A 361 0.40 -20.57 71.31
N MET A 362 -0.62 -20.78 70.48
CA MET A 362 -1.50 -21.97 70.53
C MET A 362 -0.77 -23.28 70.27
N PHE A 363 0.39 -23.21 69.60
CA PHE A 363 1.25 -24.35 69.28
C PHE A 363 2.40 -24.56 70.28
N SER A 364 2.57 -23.69 71.27
CA SER A 364 3.62 -23.76 72.29
C SER A 364 3.21 -24.63 73.48
N VAL A 365 2.67 -25.82 73.19
CA VAL A 365 2.17 -26.81 74.16
C VAL A 365 2.78 -28.20 73.87
N PRO A 366 2.76 -29.16 74.83
CA PRO A 366 3.14 -30.54 74.54
C PRO A 366 2.33 -31.08 73.35
N ASN A 367 3.00 -31.72 72.38
CA ASN A 367 2.44 -32.12 71.06
C ASN A 367 1.98 -30.98 70.13
N GLY A 368 2.29 -29.71 70.42
CA GLY A 368 1.86 -28.58 69.59
C GLY A 368 2.39 -28.58 68.16
N TYR A 369 3.54 -29.21 67.90
CA TYR A 369 4.06 -29.41 66.54
C TYR A 369 3.11 -30.25 65.67
N LYS A 370 2.44 -31.26 66.24
CA LYS A 370 1.43 -32.05 65.52
C LYS A 370 0.22 -31.19 65.12
N LEU A 371 -0.26 -30.36 66.04
CA LEU A 371 -1.37 -29.43 65.80
C LEU A 371 -1.01 -28.39 64.73
N TYR A 372 0.25 -27.93 64.70
CA TYR A 372 0.75 -27.04 63.66
C TYR A 372 0.74 -27.71 62.28
N LEU A 373 1.22 -28.96 62.17
CA LEU A 373 1.20 -29.70 60.91
C LEU A 373 -0.22 -29.93 60.39
N GLU A 374 -1.19 -30.25 61.27
CA GLU A 374 -2.59 -30.37 60.90
C GLU A 374 -3.19 -29.05 60.39
N ALA A 375 -2.75 -27.91 60.93
CA ALA A 375 -3.19 -26.60 60.48
C ALA A 375 -2.57 -26.21 59.12
N ILE A 376 -1.31 -26.59 58.88
CA ILE A 376 -0.64 -26.44 57.58
C ILE A 376 -1.32 -27.32 56.52
N ASP A 377 -1.63 -28.58 56.81
CA ASP A 377 -2.33 -29.48 55.88
C ASP A 377 -3.71 -28.92 55.48
N LYS A 378 -4.45 -28.34 56.43
CA LYS A 378 -5.72 -27.65 56.14
C LYS A 378 -5.53 -26.41 55.25
N LEU A 379 -4.46 -25.64 55.47
CA LEU A 379 -4.11 -24.50 54.64
C LEU A 379 -3.79 -24.95 53.21
N GLU A 380 -2.98 -26.01 53.05
CA GLU A 380 -2.62 -26.56 51.75
C GLU A 380 -3.85 -27.07 50.99
N GLN A 381 -4.73 -27.81 51.66
CA GLN A 381 -5.99 -28.27 51.07
C GLN A 381 -6.87 -27.10 50.63
N SER A 382 -7.00 -26.07 51.47
CA SER A 382 -7.79 -24.88 51.16
C SER A 382 -7.21 -24.11 49.97
N TYR A 383 -5.88 -23.97 49.92
CA TYR A 383 -5.19 -23.32 48.80
C TYR A 383 -5.32 -24.12 47.51
N ASN A 384 -5.23 -25.45 47.56
CA ASN A 384 -5.40 -26.31 46.40
C ASN A 384 -6.79 -26.17 45.77
N MET A 385 -7.82 -25.83 46.55
CA MET A 385 -9.18 -25.58 46.07
C MET A 385 -9.40 -24.20 45.43
N VAL A 386 -8.46 -23.26 45.55
CA VAL A 386 -8.57 -21.93 44.94
C VAL A 386 -8.50 -22.04 43.40
N PRO A 387 -9.49 -21.55 42.64
CA PRO A 387 -9.46 -21.60 41.18
C PRO A 387 -8.49 -20.56 40.61
N ARG A 388 -8.06 -20.73 39.34
CA ARG A 388 -7.31 -19.70 38.60
C ARG A 388 -6.05 -19.17 39.28
N LYS A 389 -5.30 -20.06 39.95
CA LYS A 389 -4.01 -19.72 40.55
C LYS A 389 -2.94 -19.42 39.49
N GLY A 390 -3.07 -20.06 38.33
CA GLY A 390 -2.17 -19.92 37.19
C GLY A 390 -0.79 -20.53 37.41
N VAL A 391 0.16 -20.11 36.59
CA VAL A 391 1.45 -20.79 36.38
C VAL A 391 2.43 -20.76 37.56
N LYS A 392 2.22 -19.88 38.54
CA LYS A 392 3.06 -19.74 39.76
C LYS A 392 2.52 -20.48 40.99
N LEU A 393 1.53 -21.36 40.83
CA LEU A 393 0.86 -22.01 41.96
C LEU A 393 1.82 -22.87 42.82
N GLU A 394 2.68 -23.67 42.20
CA GLU A 394 3.58 -24.60 42.89
C GLU A 394 4.74 -23.86 43.57
N GLU A 395 5.33 -22.90 42.86
CA GLU A 395 6.40 -22.05 43.38
C GLU A 395 5.93 -21.26 44.62
N SER A 396 4.69 -20.73 44.58
CA SER A 396 4.10 -20.00 45.70
C SER A 396 3.85 -20.88 46.93
N MET A 397 3.45 -22.15 46.72
CA MET A 397 3.28 -23.12 47.81
C MET A 397 4.59 -23.59 48.42
N LEU A 398 5.60 -23.84 47.58
CA LEU A 398 6.95 -24.21 48.03
C LEU A 398 7.56 -23.12 48.94
N LEU A 399 7.27 -21.85 48.67
CA LEU A 399 7.70 -20.74 49.53
C LEU A 399 7.06 -20.81 50.92
N VAL A 400 5.80 -21.22 51.03
CA VAL A 400 5.10 -21.36 52.32
C VAL A 400 5.62 -22.58 53.09
N SER A 401 5.80 -23.72 52.43
CA SER A 401 6.26 -24.95 53.09
C SER A 401 7.74 -24.94 53.48
N SER A 402 8.59 -24.19 52.77
CA SER A 402 10.02 -24.03 53.09
C SER A 402 10.33 -22.99 54.18
N GLY A 403 9.33 -22.27 54.69
CA GLY A 403 9.52 -21.20 55.69
C GLY A 403 10.25 -19.96 55.17
N ASN A 404 10.46 -19.86 53.84
CA ASN A 404 11.17 -18.76 53.17
C ASN A 404 10.23 -17.81 52.40
N GLY A 405 8.93 -18.09 52.38
CA GLY A 405 7.93 -17.18 51.84
C GLY A 405 7.88 -15.89 52.64
N GLY A 406 7.67 -14.76 51.96
CA GLY A 406 7.68 -13.39 52.51
C GLY A 406 6.58 -13.06 53.52
N LEU A 407 6.23 -14.00 54.40
CA LEU A 407 5.55 -13.81 55.68
C LEU A 407 6.64 -13.94 56.78
N PRO A 408 7.29 -12.83 57.17
CA PRO A 408 8.40 -12.80 58.13
C PRO A 408 8.12 -13.53 59.46
N GLU A 409 6.85 -13.66 59.81
CA GLU A 409 6.38 -14.24 61.07
C GLU A 409 6.39 -15.79 61.10
N LEU A 410 6.40 -16.48 59.94
CA LEU A 410 6.53 -17.95 59.88
C LEU A 410 7.96 -18.43 60.19
N GLN A 411 8.97 -17.57 60.03
CA GLN A 411 10.36 -17.85 60.41
C GLN A 411 10.58 -17.89 61.93
N ALA A 412 9.71 -17.27 62.71
CA ALA A 412 9.86 -17.20 64.17
C ALA A 412 9.58 -18.56 64.86
N VAL A 413 8.74 -19.41 64.28
CA VAL A 413 8.32 -20.69 64.88
C VAL A 413 9.42 -21.76 64.75
N THR A 414 10.18 -21.75 63.66
CA THR A 414 11.29 -22.71 63.45
C THR A 414 12.55 -22.35 64.27
N GLY A 415 12.71 -21.09 64.67
CA GLY A 415 13.81 -20.63 65.52
C GLY A 415 13.70 -21.03 67.01
N CYS A 416 12.49 -21.23 67.52
CA CYS A 416 12.28 -21.47 68.96
C CYS A 416 12.51 -22.91 69.43
N ASN A 417 12.65 -23.90 68.54
CA ASN A 417 12.75 -25.33 68.92
C ASN A 417 14.18 -25.89 69.01
N LYS A 418 15.24 -25.06 68.93
CA LYS A 418 16.63 -25.52 69.16
C LYS A 418 17.07 -25.52 70.63
N GLY A 419 16.17 -25.29 71.59
CA GLY A 419 16.54 -25.08 72.99
C GLY A 419 15.74 -25.90 74.00
N ILE A 420 15.69 -27.24 73.88
CA ILE A 420 15.29 -28.10 75.00
C ILE A 420 16.26 -29.29 75.08
N HIS A 421 17.28 -29.16 75.93
CA HIS A 421 18.06 -30.30 76.43
C HIS A 421 17.22 -31.10 77.42
N PRO A 422 17.26 -32.44 77.41
CA PRO A 422 16.76 -33.22 78.54
C PRO A 422 17.82 -33.22 79.64
N ALA A 423 17.46 -32.70 80.81
CA ALA A 423 18.13 -32.99 82.08
C ALA A 423 17.29 -34.05 82.81
N GLY A 424 17.93 -35.16 83.19
CA GLY A 424 17.33 -36.30 83.88
C GLY A 424 18.00 -37.60 83.46
#